data_AF-A0A3B7LDL5-F1
#
_entry.id   AF-A0A3B7LDL5-F1
#
_cell.length_a   1.000
_cell.length_b   1.000
_cell.length_c   1.000
_cell.angle_alpha   90.00
_cell.angle_beta   90.00
_cell.angle_gamma   90.00
#
_symmetry.space_group_name_H-M   'P 1'
#
loop_
_entity.id
_entity.type
_entity.pdbx_description
1 polymer ?
#
loop_
_entity_poly.entity_id
_entity_poly.type
_entity_poly.pdbx_seq_one_letter_code
_entity_poly.pdbx_strand_id
1 'polypeptide(L)'
;MAAVVGLLYPHQLGVLLWSLTKLSFGAYLGYWIDRSIFPYARPGDALDPPPPEARDYYLPLMVEEGMMDPAMLMLRRAIIIAAAIIALGLGV
;
A
#
# COMPACT_ATOMS: atom_id res chain seq x y z
N MET A 1 13.29 -5.44 -18.57
CA MET A 1 13.89 -6.67 -18.00
C MET A 1 13.22 -7.94 -18.54
N ALA A 2 11.91 -8.15 -18.33
CA ALA A 2 11.22 -9.38 -18.75
C ALA A 2 11.34 -9.71 -20.26
N ALA A 3 11.26 -8.69 -21.13
CA ALA A 3 11.43 -8.86 -22.58
C ALA A 3 12.83 -9.37 -22.98
N VAL A 4 13.88 -8.95 -22.26
CA VAL A 4 15.27 -9.38 -22.51
C VAL A 4 15.45 -10.83 -22.08
N VAL A 5 14.89 -11.23 -20.94
CA VAL A 5 14.92 -12.62 -20.46
C VAL A 5 14.12 -13.54 -21.39
N GLY A 6 12.98 -13.09 -21.92
CA GLY A 6 12.20 -13.87 -22.89
C GLY A 6 12.93 -14.17 -24.20
N LEU A 7 13.79 -13.25 -24.63
CA LEU A 7 14.63 -13.44 -25.83
C LEU A 7 15.84 -14.35 -25.56
N LEU A 8 16.52 -14.18 -24.42
CA LEU A 8 17.75 -14.93 -24.12
C LEU A 8 17.49 -16.31 -23.51
N TYR A 9 16.42 -16.44 -22.70
CA TYR A 9 16.11 -17.64 -21.92
C TYR A 9 14.59 -17.90 -21.90
N PRO A 10 13.97 -18.26 -23.04
CA PRO A 10 12.51 -18.42 -23.16
C PRO A 10 11.94 -19.49 -22.22
N HIS A 11 12.72 -20.51 -21.86
CA HIS A 11 12.31 -21.56 -20.93
C HIS A 11 12.08 -21.05 -19.50
N GLN A 12 12.65 -19.90 -19.11
CA GLN A 12 12.49 -19.32 -17.77
C GLN A 12 11.26 -18.41 -17.65
N LEU A 13 10.59 -18.11 -18.77
CA LEU A 13 9.43 -17.21 -18.78
C LEU A 13 8.30 -17.72 -17.89
N GLY A 14 8.05 -19.03 -17.85
CA GLY A 14 7.02 -19.61 -17.00
C GLY A 14 7.27 -19.35 -15.50
N VAL A 15 8.52 -19.55 -15.05
CA VAL A 15 8.92 -19.34 -13.65
C VAL A 15 8.90 -17.85 -13.29
N LEU A 16 9.33 -16.99 -14.22
CA LEU A 16 9.28 -15.54 -14.05
C LEU A 16 7.83 -15.06 -13.92
N LEU A 17 6.94 -15.52 -14.81
CA LEU A 17 5.53 -15.17 -14.79
C LEU A 17 4.87 -15.63 -13.50
N TRP A 18 5.11 -16.89 -13.10
CA TRP A 18 4.64 -17.43 -11.83
C TRP A 18 5.05 -16.54 -10.64
N SER A 19 6.32 -16.18 -10.57
CA SER A 19 6.84 -15.32 -9.50
C SER A 19 6.18 -13.93 -9.50
N LEU A 20 6.04 -13.33 -10.67
CA LEU A 20 5.39 -12.02 -10.83
C LEU A 20 3.91 -12.06 -10.43
N THR A 21 3.18 -13.12 -10.81
CA THR A 21 1.80 -13.34 -10.41
C THR A 21 1.68 -13.41 -8.89
N LYS A 22 2.54 -14.18 -8.20
CA LYS A 22 2.53 -14.27 -6.73
C LYS A 22 2.74 -12.91 -6.06
N LEU A 23 3.74 -12.15 -6.50
CA LEU A 23 4.01 -10.82 -5.97
C LEU A 23 2.83 -9.86 -6.20
N SER A 24 2.21 -9.93 -7.38
CA SER A 24 1.06 -9.08 -7.74
C SER A 24 -0.17 -9.40 -6.90
N PHE A 25 -0.45 -10.69 -6.67
CA PHE A 25 -1.51 -11.12 -5.77
C PHE A 25 -1.23 -10.69 -4.32
N GLY A 26 0.03 -10.75 -3.87
CA GLY A 26 0.42 -10.29 -2.54
C GLY A 26 0.18 -8.80 -2.34
N ALA A 27 0.54 -7.99 -3.35
CA ALA A 27 0.27 -6.57 -3.33
C ALA A 27 -1.24 -6.27 -3.30
N TYR A 28 -2.01 -6.96 -4.14
CA TYR A 28 -3.47 -6.82 -4.20
C TYR A 28 -4.11 -7.17 -2.85
N LEU A 29 -3.79 -8.34 -2.28
CA LEU A 29 -4.33 -8.77 -1.00
C LEU A 29 -3.91 -7.85 0.15
N GLY A 30 -2.64 -7.43 0.19
CA GLY A 30 -2.13 -6.48 1.19
C GLY A 30 -2.89 -5.15 1.17
N TYR A 31 -3.23 -4.65 -0.03
CA TYR A 31 -4.05 -3.45 -0.18
C TYR A 31 -5.48 -3.66 0.38
N TRP A 32 -6.11 -4.80 0.10
CA TRP A 32 -7.44 -5.11 0.63
C TRP A 32 -7.46 -5.32 2.14
N ILE A 33 -6.40 -5.91 2.70
CA ILE A 33 -6.23 -6.08 4.14
C ILE A 33 -6.15 -4.72 4.83
N ASP A 34 -5.29 -3.81 4.35
CA ASP A 34 -5.19 -2.45 4.91
C ASP A 34 -6.56 -1.74 4.89
N ARG A 35 -7.30 -1.85 3.77
CA ARG A 35 -8.62 -1.22 3.64
C ARG A 35 -9.69 -1.83 4.55
N SER A 36 -9.60 -3.12 4.86
CA SER A 36 -10.55 -3.83 5.71
C SER A 36 -10.31 -3.59 7.20
N ILE A 37 -9.05 -3.48 7.61
CA ILE A 37 -8.67 -3.26 9.01
C ILE A 37 -8.81 -1.78 9.40
N PHE A 38 -8.52 -0.85 8.49
CA PHE A 38 -8.51 0.59 8.77
C PHE A 38 -9.45 1.37 7.85
N PRO A 39 -10.79 1.18 7.96
CA PRO A 39 -11.74 1.87 7.09
C PRO A 39 -11.76 3.39 7.32
N TYR A 40 -11.45 3.86 8.53
CA TYR A 40 -11.53 5.25 8.97
C TYR A 40 -10.20 6.03 8.88
N ALA A 41 -9.07 5.35 8.69
CA ALA A 41 -7.73 5.96 8.73
C ALA A 41 -7.05 5.86 7.36
N ARG A 42 -7.78 6.29 6.31
CA ARG A 42 -7.25 6.28 4.95
C ARG A 42 -6.33 7.47 4.74
N PRO A 43 -5.17 7.28 4.08
CA PRO A 43 -4.26 8.40 3.80
C PRO A 43 -4.87 9.52 2.96
N GLY A 44 -5.87 9.21 2.11
CA GLY A 44 -6.55 10.20 1.26
C GLY A 44 -7.43 11.13 2.09
N ASP A 45 -8.23 10.56 2.99
CA ASP A 45 -9.15 11.29 3.86
C ASP A 45 -8.40 12.25 4.82
N ALA A 46 -7.12 11.98 5.12
CA ALA A 46 -6.27 12.86 5.92
C ALA A 46 -5.81 14.13 5.17
N LEU A 47 -5.91 14.15 3.84
CA LEU A 47 -5.53 15.29 2.99
C LEU A 47 -6.73 16.18 2.64
N ASP A 48 -7.95 15.74 2.94
CA ASP A 48 -9.15 16.52 2.66
C ASP A 48 -9.25 17.71 3.63
N PRO A 49 -9.35 18.96 3.13
CA PRO A 49 -9.42 20.11 4.00
C PRO A 49 -10.75 20.10 4.77
N PRO A 50 -10.75 20.53 6.04
CA PRO A 50 -12.00 20.68 6.80
C PRO A 50 -12.92 21.68 6.10
N PRO A 51 -14.25 21.54 6.27
CA PRO A 51 -15.22 22.48 5.72
C PRO A 51 -14.92 23.92 6.19
N PRO A 52 -15.22 24.95 5.38
CA PRO A 52 -14.79 26.32 5.64
C PRO A 52 -15.23 26.85 7.01
N GLU A 53 -16.46 26.52 7.43
CA GLU A 53 -17.03 26.89 8.74
C GLU A 53 -16.33 26.28 9.95
N ALA A 54 -15.56 25.20 9.75
CA ALA A 54 -14.93 24.45 10.82
C ALA A 54 -13.40 24.66 10.87
N ARG A 55 -12.83 25.31 9.85
CA ARG A 55 -11.39 25.44 9.63
C ARG A 55 -10.67 26.09 10.82
N ASP A 56 -11.22 27.15 11.41
CA ASP A 56 -10.57 27.86 12.53
C ASP A 56 -10.53 27.03 13.82
N TYR A 57 -11.39 26.02 13.95
CA TYR A 57 -11.43 25.11 15.11
C TYR A 57 -10.56 23.87 14.90
N TYR A 58 -10.57 23.27 13.71
CA TYR A 58 -9.84 22.03 13.42
C TYR A 58 -8.39 22.27 12.99
N LEU A 59 -8.04 23.40 12.36
CA LEU A 59 -6.67 23.67 11.90
C LEU A 59 -5.63 23.70 13.04
N PRO A 60 -5.90 24.30 14.23
CA PRO A 60 -5.00 24.21 15.37
C PRO A 60 -4.88 22.78 15.90
N LEU A 61 -6.01 22.04 15.99
CA LEU A 61 -6.05 20.66 16.48
C LEU A 61 -5.25 19.71 15.58
N MET A 62 -5.35 19.86 14.25
CA MET A 62 -4.58 19.06 13.29
C MET A 62 -3.07 19.32 13.38
N VAL A 63 -2.67 20.57 13.68
CA VAL A 63 -1.26 20.99 13.77
C VAL A 63 -0.64 20.67 15.14
N GLU A 64 -1.38 20.86 16.25
CA GLU A 64 -0.89 20.61 17.62
C GLU A 64 -1.01 19.14 18.04
N GLU A 65 -2.11 18.46 17.73
CA GLU A 65 -2.33 17.07 18.19
C GLU A 65 -1.80 16.00 17.23
N GLY A 66 -1.30 16.39 16.04
CA GLY A 66 -0.77 15.45 15.05
C GLY A 66 -1.80 14.43 14.59
N MET A 67 -3.09 14.82 14.57
CA MET A 67 -4.19 13.96 14.18
C MET A 67 -3.99 13.46 12.74
N MET A 68 -3.63 12.18 12.63
CA MET A 68 -3.38 11.46 11.38
C MET A 68 -2.25 12.04 10.52
N ASP A 69 -1.00 11.93 10.97
CA ASP A 69 0.17 12.15 10.10
C ASP A 69 0.06 11.26 8.83
N PRO A 70 -0.14 11.83 7.63
CA PRO A 70 -0.28 11.07 6.40
C PRO A 70 0.94 10.18 6.12
N ALA A 71 2.13 10.59 6.57
CA ALA A 71 3.35 9.80 6.44
C ALA A 71 3.27 8.49 7.23
N MET A 72 2.70 8.52 8.43
CA MET A 72 2.56 7.33 9.27
C MET A 72 1.50 6.36 8.74
N LEU A 73 0.40 6.89 8.21
CA LEU A 73 -0.63 6.08 7.54
C LEU A 73 -0.07 5.39 6.28
N MET A 74 0.74 6.11 5.49
CA MET A 74 1.44 5.57 4.32
C MET A 74 2.45 4.49 4.72
N LEU A 75 3.21 4.69 5.81
CA LEU A 75 4.16 3.70 6.31
C LEU A 75 3.48 2.41 6.74
N ARG A 76 2.38 2.50 7.50
CA ARG A 76 1.58 1.33 7.91
C ARG A 76 1.12 0.52 6.69
N ARG A 77 0.54 1.19 5.70
CA ARG A 77 0.09 0.55 4.46
C ARG A 77 1.25 -0.14 3.73
N ALA A 78 2.39 0.53 3.63
CA ALA A 78 3.58 -0.04 3.00
C ALA A 78 4.07 -1.30 3.73
N ILE A 79 4.08 -1.31 5.07
CA ILE A 79 4.48 -2.47 5.88
C ILE A 79 3.51 -3.64 5.69
N ILE A 80 2.18 -3.40 5.71
CA ILE A 80 1.18 -4.45 5.50
C ILE A 80 1.31 -5.07 4.11
N ILE A 81 1.48 -4.24 3.07
CA ILE A 81 1.67 -4.70 1.70
C ILE A 81 2.98 -5.49 1.58
N ALA A 82 4.08 -4.99 2.15
CA ALA A 82 5.35 -5.69 2.13
C ALA A 82 5.27 -7.05 2.85
N ALA A 83 4.61 -7.11 4.01
CA ALA A 83 4.39 -8.35 4.74
C ALA A 83 3.57 -9.36 3.92
N ALA A 84 2.51 -8.92 3.24
CA ALA A 84 1.70 -9.78 2.38
C ALA A 84 2.50 -10.31 1.17
N ILE A 85 3.31 -9.46 0.54
CA ILE A 85 4.20 -9.84 -0.57
C ILE A 85 5.25 -10.86 -0.09
N ILE A 86 5.88 -10.62 1.06
CA ILE A 86 6.87 -11.53 1.63
C ILE A 86 6.23 -12.87 1.99
N ALA A 87 5.05 -12.86 2.61
CA ALA A 87 4.33 -14.09 2.98
C ALA A 87 4.01 -14.96 1.76
N LEU A 88 3.52 -14.38 0.65
CA LEU A 88 3.26 -15.12 -0.60
C LEU A 88 4.53 -15.44 -1.40
N GLY A 89 5.56 -14.61 -1.28
CA GLY A 89 6.85 -14.84 -1.90
C GLY A 89 7.60 -16.02 -1.28
N LEU A 90 7.51 -16.17 0.05
CA LEU A 90 8.11 -17.26 0.83
C LEU A 90 7.23 -18.50 0.91
N GLY A 91 5.91 -18.37 0.76
CA GLY A 91 4.99 -19.48 0.57
C GLY A 91 5.34 -20.20 -0.74
N VAL A 92 5.94 -21.38 -0.60
CA VAL A 92 6.33 -22.29 -1.69
C VAL A 92 5.15 -22.56 -2.62
#